data_AF-A0AAE1GK00-F1
#
_entry.id   AF-A0AAE1GK00-F1
#
_cell.length_a   1.000
_cell.length_b   1.000
_cell.length_c   1.000
_cell.angle_alpha   90.00
_cell.angle_beta   90.00
_cell.angle_gamma   90.00
#
_symmetry.space_group_name_H-M   'P 1'
#
loop_
_entity.id
_entity.type
_entity.pdbx_description
1 polymer ?
#
loop_
_entity_poly.entity_id
_entity_poly.type
_entity_poly.pdbx_seq_one_letter_code
_entity_poly.pdbx_strand_id
1 'polypeptide(L)'
;MLYVTEYLTPPVGDRGAKRFDHAFLGHGSRRANFTDEEMMAMILGWQDRQDVLRERFSQNITAERKKQAWEDVTSEVNSVSRVLRGREEVKK
;
A
#
# COMPACT_ATOMS: atom_id res chain seq x y z
N MET A 1 31.81 54.82 17.86
CA MET A 1 31.47 54.43 19.24
C MET A 1 31.89 52.99 19.43
N LEU A 2 32.49 52.66 20.57
CA LEU A 2 32.94 51.31 20.94
C LEU A 2 31.95 50.75 21.96
N TYR A 3 31.56 49.47 21.83
CA TYR A 3 30.83 48.75 22.87
C TYR A 3 31.41 47.35 23.04
N VAL A 4 31.90 47.09 24.27
CA VAL A 4 32.68 45.94 24.69
C VAL A 4 32.64 45.90 26.23
N THR A 5 32.53 44.76 26.92
CA THR A 5 32.33 43.36 26.45
C THR A 5 31.47 42.66 27.50
N GLU A 6 30.54 41.78 27.11
CA GLU A 6 29.97 40.83 28.10
C GLU A 6 29.89 39.40 27.58
N TYR A 7 30.55 38.52 28.33
CA TYR A 7 30.62 37.09 28.10
C TYR A 7 29.47 36.41 28.84
N LEU A 8 28.67 35.60 28.14
CA LEU A 8 27.80 34.61 28.78
C LEU A 8 27.89 33.29 28.02
N THR A 9 28.70 32.39 28.57
CA THR A 9 28.88 31.01 28.13
C THR A 9 27.52 30.28 28.10
N PRO A 10 27.17 29.57 27.02
CA PRO A 10 25.92 28.81 27.00
C PRO A 10 25.99 27.62 27.96
N PRO A 11 24.89 27.27 28.67
CA PRO A 11 24.84 26.05 29.45
C PRO A 11 24.96 24.81 28.55
N VAL A 12 25.78 23.86 28.98
CA VAL A 12 26.00 22.59 28.27
C VAL A 12 24.75 21.71 28.39
N GLY A 13 24.13 21.41 27.25
CA GLY A 13 23.11 20.35 27.11
C GLY A 13 21.66 20.85 27.09
N ASP A 14 20.98 20.68 25.95
CA ASP A 14 20.35 19.38 25.69
C ASP A 14 20.27 19.10 24.18
N ARG A 15 19.87 17.89 23.81
CA ARG A 15 19.99 17.27 22.50
C ARG A 15 19.03 17.88 21.48
N GLY A 16 19.54 17.97 20.25
CA GLY A 16 18.90 18.61 19.09
C GLY A 16 17.38 18.48 19.01
N ALA A 17 16.71 19.61 19.21
CA ALA A 17 15.35 19.85 18.76
C ALA A 17 15.33 19.81 17.22
N LYS A 18 15.21 18.59 16.66
CA LYS A 18 14.83 18.43 15.26
C LYS A 18 13.51 19.13 15.06
N ARG A 19 13.48 20.10 14.13
CA ARG A 19 12.26 20.79 13.72
C ARG A 19 11.27 19.71 13.30
N PHE A 20 10.21 19.54 14.10
CA PHE A 20 9.03 18.79 13.66
C PHE A 20 8.28 19.67 12.68
N ASP A 21 8.77 19.72 11.44
CA ASP A 21 8.00 20.22 10.32
C ASP A 21 6.77 19.33 10.20
N HIS A 22 5.63 19.82 10.71
CA HIS A 22 4.37 19.10 10.81
C HIS A 22 3.67 18.96 9.45
N ALA A 23 4.43 18.61 8.41
CA ALA A 23 3.93 18.07 7.17
C ALA A 23 3.50 16.60 7.40
N PHE A 24 2.46 16.41 8.21
CA PHE A 24 1.63 15.21 8.18
C PHE A 24 0.84 15.20 6.86
N LEU A 25 1.56 15.05 5.75
CA LEU A 25 1.01 14.47 4.54
C LEU A 25 0.65 13.04 4.92
N GLY A 26 -0.62 12.84 5.26
CA GLY A 26 -1.12 11.55 5.71
C GLY A 26 -0.79 10.50 4.68
N HIS A 27 0.13 9.59 5.02
CA HIS A 27 0.29 8.28 4.39
C HIS A 27 -0.90 7.37 4.73
N GLY A 28 -2.11 7.93 4.72
CA GLY A 28 -3.31 7.17 4.40
C GLY A 28 -3.14 6.71 2.96
N SER A 29 -2.61 5.50 2.79
CA SER A 29 -2.73 4.77 1.54
C SER A 29 -4.22 4.81 1.21
N ARG A 30 -4.57 5.61 0.20
CA ARG A 30 -5.96 5.71 -0.26
C ARG A 30 -6.34 4.29 -0.63
N ARG A 31 -7.20 3.66 0.17
CA ARG A 31 -7.77 2.37 -0.20
C ARG A 31 -8.35 2.58 -1.59
N ALA A 32 -8.02 1.69 -2.53
CA ALA A 32 -8.64 1.75 -3.83
C ALA A 32 -10.16 1.72 -3.58
N ASN A 33 -10.85 2.79 -3.96
CA ASN A 33 -12.30 2.85 -3.84
C ASN A 33 -12.85 1.88 -4.89
N PHE A 34 -13.00 0.61 -4.49
CA PHE A 34 -13.68 -0.39 -5.27
C PHE A 34 -15.18 -0.14 -5.18
N THR A 35 -15.89 -0.26 -6.29
CA THR A 35 -17.36 -0.26 -6.30
C THR A 35 -17.88 -1.59 -5.78
N ASP A 36 -19.17 -1.65 -5.42
CA ASP A 36 -19.80 -2.92 -5.01
C ASP A 36 -19.76 -3.97 -6.14
N GLU A 37 -19.83 -3.52 -7.40
CA GLU A 37 -19.66 -4.33 -8.61
C GLU A 37 -18.24 -4.91 -8.73
N GLU A 38 -17.21 -4.06 -8.53
CA GLU A 38 -15.80 -4.48 -8.52
C GLU A 38 -15.49 -5.45 -7.35
N MET A 39 -16.09 -5.22 -6.17
CA MET A 39 -15.99 -6.13 -5.03
C MET A 39 -16.69 -7.47 -5.29
N MET A 40 -17.88 -7.47 -5.91
CA MET A 40 -18.58 -8.71 -6.26
C MET A 40 -17.77 -9.52 -7.29
N ALA A 41 -17.19 -8.87 -8.31
CA ALA A 41 -16.30 -9.52 -9.26
C ALA A 41 -15.04 -10.11 -8.59
N MET A 42 -14.42 -9.40 -7.63
CA MET A 42 -13.32 -9.95 -6.83
C MET A 42 -13.73 -11.19 -6.03
N ILE A 43 -14.89 -11.15 -5.37
CA ILE A 43 -15.38 -12.25 -4.53
C ILE A 43 -15.69 -13.49 -5.37
N LEU A 44 -16.43 -13.32 -6.48
CA LEU A 44 -16.79 -14.42 -7.38
C LEU A 44 -15.53 -15.00 -8.05
N GLY A 45 -14.68 -14.16 -8.63
CA GLY A 45 -13.46 -14.60 -9.30
C GLY A 45 -12.46 -15.28 -8.36
N TRP A 46 -12.44 -14.90 -7.07
CA TRP A 46 -11.67 -15.58 -6.03
C TRP A 46 -12.30 -16.90 -5.60
N GLN A 47 -13.63 -16.99 -5.49
CA GLN A 47 -14.33 -18.24 -5.16
C GLN A 47 -14.13 -19.30 -6.24
N ASP A 48 -14.32 -18.95 -7.51
CA ASP A 48 -14.14 -19.85 -8.66
C ASP A 48 -12.70 -20.38 -8.79
N ARG A 49 -11.72 -19.67 -8.21
CA ARG A 49 -10.30 -20.02 -8.24
C ARG A 49 -9.73 -20.34 -6.86
N GLN A 50 -10.59 -20.53 -5.86
CA GLN A 50 -10.19 -20.69 -4.46
C GLN A 50 -9.23 -21.87 -4.30
N ASP A 51 -9.45 -22.97 -5.01
CA ASP A 51 -8.62 -24.18 -4.94
C ASP A 51 -7.15 -23.87 -5.32
N VAL A 52 -6.93 -23.07 -6.37
CA VAL A 52 -5.58 -22.66 -6.79
C VAL A 52 -5.01 -21.58 -5.88
N LEU A 53 -5.83 -20.61 -5.47
CA LEU A 53 -5.37 -19.45 -4.71
C LEU A 53 -5.08 -19.78 -3.23
N ARG A 54 -5.87 -20.67 -2.62
CA ARG A 54 -5.83 -21.03 -1.19
C ARG A 54 -4.88 -22.18 -0.86
N GLU A 55 -4.73 -23.17 -1.73
CA GLU A 55 -3.84 -24.32 -1.48
C GLU A 55 -2.37 -23.92 -1.32
N ARG A 56 -1.54 -24.77 -0.70
CA ARG A 56 -0.10 -24.55 -0.65
C ARG A 56 0.55 -24.83 -2.01
N PHE A 57 1.72 -24.24 -2.24
CA PHE A 57 2.51 -24.58 -3.42
C PHE A 57 2.83 -26.08 -3.42
N SER A 58 2.61 -26.71 -4.57
CA SER A 58 2.75 -28.15 -4.80
C SER A 58 3.28 -28.35 -6.22
N GLN A 59 3.53 -29.61 -6.63
CA GLN A 59 3.93 -29.89 -8.01
C GLN A 59 2.86 -29.44 -9.03
N ASN A 60 1.58 -29.39 -8.62
CA ASN A 60 0.45 -29.00 -9.47
C ASN A 60 0.08 -27.51 -9.34
N ILE A 61 0.46 -26.87 -8.22
CA ILE A 61 0.20 -25.45 -7.92
C ILE A 61 1.55 -24.74 -7.79
N THR A 62 2.02 -24.23 -8.93
CA THR A 62 3.25 -23.47 -9.05
C THR A 62 3.02 -21.98 -8.78
N ALA A 63 4.10 -21.22 -8.59
CA ALA A 63 4.03 -19.76 -8.50
C ALA A 63 3.37 -19.14 -9.74
N GLU A 64 3.67 -19.65 -10.94
CA GLU A 64 3.07 -19.16 -12.19
C GLU A 64 1.57 -19.45 -12.26
N ARG A 65 1.12 -20.63 -11.83
CA ARG A 65 -0.32 -20.97 -11.82
C ARG A 65 -1.12 -20.07 -10.87
N LYS A 66 -0.56 -19.70 -9.71
CA LYS A 66 -1.17 -18.72 -8.81
C LYS A 66 -1.12 -17.30 -9.37
N LYS A 67 -0.05 -16.94 -10.06
CA LYS A 67 0.09 -15.64 -10.74
C LYS A 67 -0.97 -15.49 -11.83
N GLN A 68 -1.13 -16.50 -12.69
CA GLN A 68 -2.17 -16.54 -13.71
C GLN A 68 -3.56 -16.41 -13.10
N ALA A 69 -3.88 -17.19 -12.05
CA ALA A 69 -5.18 -17.10 -11.38
C ALA A 69 -5.48 -15.69 -10.82
N TRP A 70 -4.48 -14.97 -10.30
CA TRP A 70 -4.64 -13.57 -9.89
C TRP A 70 -4.75 -12.59 -11.07
N GLU A 71 -4.06 -12.85 -12.19
CA GLU A 71 -4.16 -12.08 -13.42
C GLU A 71 -5.55 -12.24 -14.06
N ASP A 72 -6.13 -13.44 -14.02
CA ASP A 72 -7.49 -13.73 -14.47
C ASP A 72 -8.54 -12.98 -13.62
N VAL A 73 -8.46 -13.04 -12.28
CA VAL A 73 -9.33 -12.27 -11.38
C VAL A 73 -9.18 -10.76 -11.62
N THR A 74 -7.94 -10.29 -11.83
CA THR A 74 -7.70 -8.86 -12.15
C THR A 74 -8.35 -8.48 -13.50
N SER A 75 -8.36 -9.39 -14.48
CA SER A 75 -9.05 -9.20 -15.77
C SER A 75 -10.57 -9.11 -15.60
N GLU A 76 -11.18 -10.00 -14.81
CA GLU A 76 -12.62 -9.98 -14.50
C GLU A 76 -13.02 -8.68 -13.79
N VAL A 77 -12.26 -8.25 -12.79
CA VAL A 77 -12.47 -6.97 -12.11
C VAL A 77 -12.31 -5.79 -13.09
N ASN A 78 -11.32 -5.84 -13.97
CA ASN A 78 -11.12 -4.80 -14.99
C ASN A 78 -12.21 -4.80 -16.09
N SER A 79 -12.99 -5.88 -16.24
CA SER A 79 -14.13 -5.91 -17.16
C SER A 79 -15.37 -5.17 -16.64
N VAL A 80 -15.52 -5.06 -15.31
CA VAL A 80 -16.61 -4.31 -14.64
C VAL A 80 -16.14 -2.94 -14.12
N SER A 81 -14.83 -2.78 -13.88
CA SER A 81 -14.23 -1.54 -13.40
C SER A 81 -14.18 -0.46 -14.48
N ARG A 82 -14.37 0.80 -14.07
CA ARG A 82 -14.16 1.98 -14.95
C ARG A 82 -12.68 2.41 -15.04
N VAL A 83 -11.80 1.75 -14.29
CA VAL A 83 -10.38 2.06 -14.17
C VAL A 83 -9.57 0.76 -14.20
N LEU A 84 -8.49 0.71 -14.98
CA LEU A 84 -7.58 -0.45 -14.95
C LEU A 84 -6.89 -0.56 -13.59
N ARG A 85 -7.27 -1.57 -12.81
CA ARG A 85 -6.69 -1.93 -11.51
C ARG A 85 -5.48 -2.81 -11.69
N GLY A 86 -4.47 -2.61 -10.83
CA GLY A 86 -3.30 -3.49 -10.76
C GLY A 86 -3.56 -4.74 -9.92
N ARG A 87 -2.90 -5.85 -10.25
CA ARG A 87 -2.94 -7.11 -9.46
C ARG A 87 -2.62 -6.90 -7.97
N GLU A 88 -1.69 -5.98 -7.68
CA GLU A 88 -1.29 -5.63 -6.30
C GLU A 88 -2.32 -4.76 -5.55
N GLU A 89 -3.33 -4.24 -6.24
CA GLU A 89 -4.48 -3.56 -5.63
C GLU A 89 -5.61 -4.57 -5.35
N VAL A 90 -5.86 -5.49 -6.29
CA VAL A 90 -6.88 -6.56 -6.19
C VAL A 90 -6.55 -7.59 -5.09
N LYS A 91 -5.27 -7.74 -4.74
CA LYS A 91 -4.77 -8.71 -3.74
C LYS A 91 -4.72 -8.16 -2.30
N LYS A 92 -5.03 -6.89 -2.07
CA LYS A 92 -4.88 -6.21 -0.76
C LYS A 92 -6.06 -6.38 0.18
#